data_AF-A0A498FPP1-F1
#
_entry.id   AF-A0A498FPP1-F1
#
_cell.length_a   1.000
_cell.length_b   1.000
_cell.length_c   1.000
_cell.angle_alpha   90.00
_cell.angle_beta   90.00
_cell.angle_gamma   90.00
#
_symmetry.space_group_name_H-M   'P 1'
#
loop_
_entity.id
_entity.type
_entity.pdbx_description
1 polymer ?
#
loop_
_entity_poly.entity_id
_entity_poly.type
_entity_poly.pdbx_seq_one_letter_code
_entity_poly.pdbx_strand_id
1 'polypeptide(L)'
;MRVAAGDTRPYRGGGLRKVADVRYTKKDGTPDCSGTGQYGTEAGYPVVMAHKGETDREWSESVRLDARRPRWREPTDEYGQGTVKPVGPYKVWLDAIAEQGELVLAPCAGSGPALIAAEALWGEDARAVGIDTQPDARSAWEQRRTHLLGDCARDQQYLGTFAEDAP
;
A
#
# COMPACT_ATOMS: atom_id res chain seq x y z
N MET A 1 33.25 -20.73 -20.98
CA MET A 1 31.87 -20.19 -21.05
C MET A 1 31.88 -18.84 -20.36
N ARG A 2 31.86 -17.73 -21.13
CA ARG A 2 31.91 -16.37 -20.60
C ARG A 2 30.48 -15.90 -20.33
N VAL A 3 30.19 -15.57 -19.07
CA VAL A 3 28.96 -14.86 -18.70
C VAL A 3 29.11 -13.43 -19.21
N ALA A 4 28.23 -13.03 -20.14
CA ALA A 4 28.17 -11.65 -20.60
C ALA A 4 27.85 -10.76 -19.41
N ALA A 5 28.75 -9.81 -19.12
CA ALA A 5 28.52 -8.75 -18.16
C ALA A 5 27.25 -8.01 -18.57
N GLY A 6 26.24 -8.04 -17.70
CA GLY A 6 25.04 -7.24 -17.85
C GLY A 6 25.43 -5.77 -18.04
N ASP A 7 24.82 -5.16 -19.04
CA ASP A 7 24.84 -3.74 -19.39
C ASP A 7 25.29 -2.80 -18.24
N THR A 8 26.52 -2.31 -18.32
CA THR A 8 27.15 -1.39 -17.35
C THR A 8 26.83 0.07 -17.65
N ARG A 9 25.80 0.37 -18.44
CA ARG A 9 25.40 1.76 -18.69
C ARG A 9 24.96 2.41 -17.37
N PRO A 10 25.58 3.54 -16.94
CA PRO A 10 25.12 4.25 -15.76
C PRO A 10 23.67 4.70 -16.00
N TYR A 11 22.77 4.31 -15.10
CA TYR A 11 21.37 4.72 -15.13
C TYR A 11 21.31 6.25 -15.08
N ARG A 12 20.94 6.87 -16.20
CA ARG A 12 20.81 8.34 -16.36
C ARG A 12 19.40 8.86 -16.08
N GLY A 13 18.48 8.00 -15.67
CA GLY A 13 17.13 8.42 -15.30
C GLY A 13 17.19 9.15 -13.97
N GLY A 14 17.20 10.48 -13.98
CA GLY A 14 16.93 11.26 -12.77
C GLY A 14 15.65 10.72 -12.12
N GLY A 15 15.73 10.41 -10.84
CA GLY A 15 14.64 9.77 -10.11
C GLY A 15 14.95 9.78 -8.62
N LEU A 16 14.18 10.52 -7.83
CA LEU A 16 14.19 10.46 -6.38
C LEU A 16 13.78 9.05 -5.96
N ARG A 17 14.54 8.49 -5.03
CA ARG A 17 14.20 7.26 -4.32
C ARG A 17 13.98 7.61 -2.86
N LYS A 18 12.78 7.40 -2.35
CA LYS A 18 12.44 7.64 -0.94
C LYS A 18 11.98 6.33 -0.33
N VAL A 19 12.55 5.97 0.81
CA VAL A 19 12.06 4.84 1.60
C VAL A 19 10.94 5.35 2.49
N ALA A 20 9.78 4.76 2.30
CA ALA A 20 8.60 4.87 3.14
C ALA A 20 8.46 3.64 4.03
N ASP A 21 7.65 3.74 5.07
CA ASP A 21 7.33 2.62 5.93
C ASP A 21 5.88 2.66 6.36
N VAL A 22 5.26 1.49 6.45
CA VAL A 22 3.97 1.32 7.09
C VAL A 22 4.21 0.68 8.44
N ARG A 23 3.79 1.35 9.50
CA ARG A 23 3.86 0.83 10.87
C ARG A 23 2.47 0.43 11.32
N TYR A 24 2.35 -0.78 11.84
CA TYR A 24 1.13 -1.30 12.41
C TYR A 24 0.97 -0.82 13.85
N THR A 25 -0.17 -0.23 14.15
CA THR A 25 -0.53 0.28 15.48
C THR A 25 -1.83 -0.34 15.98
N LYS A 26 -1.97 -0.37 17.31
CA LYS A 26 -3.19 -0.73 18.03
C LYS A 26 -4.18 0.45 18.02
N LYS A 27 -5.33 0.26 18.67
CA LYS A 27 -6.37 1.30 18.75
C LYS A 27 -5.90 2.59 19.43
N ASP A 28 -5.00 2.46 20.38
CA ASP A 28 -4.42 3.53 21.20
C ASP A 28 -3.19 4.19 20.57
N GLY A 29 -2.84 3.84 19.32
CA GLY A 29 -1.66 4.38 18.63
C GLY A 29 -0.34 3.69 18.98
N THR A 30 -0.32 2.80 19.97
CA THR A 30 0.90 2.06 20.31
C THR A 30 1.25 1.01 19.25
N PRO A 31 2.54 0.65 19.06
CA PRO A 31 2.93 -0.37 18.09
C PRO A 31 2.24 -1.73 18.30
N ASP A 32 1.75 -2.33 17.21
CA ASP A 32 1.07 -3.63 17.22
C ASP A 32 2.06 -4.80 17.06
N CYS A 33 2.74 -5.17 18.13
CA CYS A 33 3.71 -6.27 18.16
C CYS A 33 3.09 -7.69 18.14
N SER A 34 1.79 -7.84 17.88
CA SER A 34 1.11 -9.15 17.86
C SER A 34 1.41 -10.01 16.63
N GLY A 35 2.33 -9.58 15.76
CA GLY A 35 2.81 -10.35 14.60
C GLY A 35 3.94 -11.32 14.96
N THR A 36 4.49 -11.99 13.95
CA THR A 36 5.55 -13.02 14.07
C THR A 36 6.92 -12.53 14.56
N GLY A 37 7.06 -11.29 15.03
CA GLY A 37 8.31 -10.73 15.53
C GLY A 37 8.35 -10.68 17.05
N GLN A 38 8.62 -11.80 17.71
CA GLN A 38 8.78 -11.84 19.18
C GLN A 38 10.06 -11.14 19.68
N TYR A 39 11.03 -10.88 18.79
CA TYR A 39 12.39 -10.48 19.19
C TYR A 39 12.95 -9.30 18.40
N GLY A 40 12.10 -8.33 18.06
CA GLY A 40 12.56 -7.02 17.61
C GLY A 40 11.77 -6.41 16.46
N THR A 41 11.71 -5.08 16.53
CA THR A 41 11.45 -4.13 15.44
C THR A 41 10.05 -4.16 14.82
N GLU A 42 9.27 -3.15 15.23
CA GLU A 42 8.17 -2.50 14.52
C GLU A 42 7.38 -3.39 13.57
N ALA A 43 6.22 -3.84 14.04
CA ALA A 43 5.24 -4.47 13.18
C ALA A 43 4.93 -3.54 12.01
N GLY A 44 5.32 -3.91 10.80
CA GLY A 44 5.24 -3.02 9.67
C GLY A 44 5.89 -3.59 8.42
N TYR A 45 6.04 -2.77 7.39
CA TYR A 45 6.82 -3.10 6.21
C TYR A 45 7.37 -1.84 5.54
N PRO A 46 8.60 -1.90 5.01
CA PRO A 46 9.14 -0.81 4.20
C PRO A 46 8.46 -0.77 2.83
N VAL A 47 8.45 0.42 2.22
CA VAL A 47 8.00 0.69 0.86
C VAL A 47 9.05 1.56 0.18
N VAL A 48 9.41 1.23 -1.06
CA VAL A 48 10.34 2.04 -1.84
C VAL A 48 9.54 2.82 -2.87
N MET A 49 9.58 4.14 -2.75
CA MET A 49 8.99 5.06 -3.71
C MET A 49 10.08 5.52 -4.68
N ALA A 50 9.79 5.45 -5.98
CA ALA A 50 10.69 5.89 -7.02
C ALA A 50 9.92 6.42 -8.22
N HIS A 51 10.46 7.45 -8.87
CA HIS A 51 9.96 7.93 -10.16
C HIS A 51 11.03 7.79 -11.24
N LYS A 52 10.57 7.82 -12.50
CA LYS A 52 11.44 7.77 -13.68
C LYS A 52 11.42 9.12 -14.38
N GLY A 53 12.60 9.73 -14.56
CA GLY A 53 12.73 11.02 -15.22
C GLY A 53 12.37 12.18 -14.26
N GLU A 54 12.56 13.40 -14.72
CA GLU A 54 12.18 14.60 -13.97
C GLU A 54 10.66 14.69 -13.83
N THR A 55 10.18 15.19 -12.70
CA THR A 55 8.76 15.44 -12.43
C THR A 55 8.61 16.63 -11.52
N ASP A 56 7.60 17.46 -11.77
CA ASP A 56 7.21 18.57 -10.90
C ASP A 56 6.25 18.13 -9.78
N ARG A 57 5.98 16.82 -9.66
CA ARG A 57 5.12 16.28 -8.60
C ARG A 57 5.83 16.35 -7.26
N GLU A 58 5.19 17.02 -6.33
CA GLU A 58 5.65 17.13 -4.95
C GLU A 58 4.80 16.25 -4.03
N TRP A 59 5.42 15.76 -2.96
CA TRP A 59 4.74 14.95 -1.96
C TRP A 59 5.06 15.47 -0.56
N SER A 60 4.04 16.03 0.10
CA SER A 60 4.13 16.62 1.44
C SER A 60 3.88 15.64 2.58
N GLU A 61 3.15 14.54 2.34
CA GLU A 61 2.80 13.60 3.41
C GLU A 61 4.04 12.85 3.93
N SER A 62 3.92 12.41 5.17
CA SER A 62 4.91 11.56 5.80
C SER A 62 5.13 10.29 4.97
N VAL A 63 6.39 9.92 4.82
CA VAL A 63 6.76 8.62 4.26
C VAL A 63 6.51 7.47 5.22
N ARG A 64 6.36 7.78 6.51
CA ARG A 64 5.90 6.84 7.53
C ARG A 64 4.39 6.99 7.70
N LEU A 65 3.66 5.91 7.45
CA LEU A 65 2.21 5.87 7.65
C LEU A 65 1.85 4.80 8.69
N ASP A 66 1.12 5.23 9.72
CA ASP A 66 0.54 4.31 10.69
C ASP A 66 -0.74 3.69 10.14
N ALA A 67 -0.91 2.39 10.33
CA ALA A 67 -2.08 1.65 9.89
C ALA A 67 -2.47 0.58 10.91
N ARG A 68 -3.75 0.19 10.92
CA ARG A 68 -4.16 -1.01 11.67
C ARG A 68 -4.00 -2.25 10.79
N ARG A 69 -3.63 -3.38 11.38
CA ARG A 69 -3.62 -4.65 10.63
C ARG A 69 -5.04 -4.99 10.17
N PRO A 70 -5.23 -5.39 8.89
CA PRO A 70 -6.53 -5.80 8.37
C PRO A 70 -7.25 -6.85 9.22
N ARG A 71 -6.53 -7.85 9.76
CA ARG A 71 -7.12 -8.95 10.56
C ARG A 71 -7.93 -8.52 11.79
N TRP A 72 -7.79 -7.27 12.24
CA TRP A 72 -8.57 -6.73 13.36
C TRP A 72 -9.94 -6.18 12.96
N ARG A 73 -10.17 -5.93 11.67
CA ARG A 73 -11.35 -5.24 11.15
C ARG A 73 -11.95 -5.89 9.90
N GLU A 74 -11.20 -6.78 9.28
CA GLU A 74 -11.56 -7.47 8.05
C GLU A 74 -11.51 -8.98 8.33
N PRO A 75 -12.43 -9.78 7.76
CA PRO A 75 -12.39 -11.23 7.85
C PRO A 75 -11.25 -11.78 6.98
N THR A 76 -10.00 -11.51 7.35
CA THR A 76 -8.84 -11.78 6.49
C THR A 76 -8.62 -13.24 6.15
N ASP A 77 -9.10 -14.15 7.01
CA ASP A 77 -9.03 -15.60 6.80
C ASP A 77 -9.90 -16.03 5.61
N GLU A 78 -10.98 -15.28 5.32
CA GLU A 78 -11.86 -15.52 4.18
C GLU A 78 -11.20 -15.12 2.85
N TYR A 79 -10.18 -14.27 2.89
CA TYR A 79 -9.47 -13.84 1.69
C TYR A 79 -8.41 -14.85 1.21
N GLY A 80 -8.08 -15.89 2.00
CA GLY A 80 -7.15 -16.95 1.59
C GLY A 80 -5.69 -16.52 1.35
N GLN A 81 -5.33 -15.26 1.63
CA GLN A 81 -4.01 -14.71 1.31
C GLN A 81 -3.08 -14.65 2.53
N GLY A 82 -1.80 -15.02 2.33
CA GLY A 82 -0.81 -15.12 3.42
C GLY A 82 -0.46 -13.80 4.14
N THR A 83 -0.61 -12.64 3.50
CA THR A 83 -0.45 -11.33 4.17
C THR A 83 -1.33 -10.26 3.53
N VAL A 84 -2.46 -9.96 4.16
CA VAL A 84 -3.35 -8.88 3.73
C VAL A 84 -2.76 -7.53 4.17
N LYS A 85 -2.51 -6.64 3.21
CA LYS A 85 -2.01 -5.28 3.46
C LYS A 85 -3.17 -4.29 3.65
N PRO A 86 -3.05 -3.28 4.52
CA PRO A 86 -4.11 -2.27 4.72
C PRO A 86 -4.30 -1.42 3.45
N VAL A 87 -5.54 -0.97 3.21
CA VAL A 87 -5.87 -0.10 2.06
C VAL A 87 -5.48 1.36 2.32
N GLY A 88 -5.59 1.81 3.58
CA GLY A 88 -5.35 3.21 3.97
C GLY A 88 -4.05 3.83 3.43
N PRO A 89 -2.87 3.21 3.63
CA PRO A 89 -1.61 3.75 3.10
C PRO A 89 -1.61 3.95 1.58
N TYR A 90 -2.23 3.03 0.84
CA TYR A 90 -2.33 3.15 -0.62
C TYR A 90 -3.22 4.32 -1.04
N LYS A 91 -4.28 4.63 -0.29
CA LYS A 91 -5.11 5.83 -0.57
C LYS A 91 -4.28 7.09 -0.43
N VAL A 92 -3.54 7.23 0.68
CA VAL A 92 -2.68 8.40 0.94
C VAL A 92 -1.64 8.56 -0.17
N TRP A 93 -0.97 7.48 -0.57
CA TRP A 93 0.04 7.56 -1.62
C TRP A 93 -0.57 7.89 -2.98
N LEU A 94 -1.67 7.23 -3.37
CA LEU A 94 -2.31 7.48 -4.67
C LEU A 94 -2.85 8.90 -4.76
N ASP A 95 -3.51 9.40 -3.72
CA ASP A 95 -4.02 10.77 -3.65
C ASP A 95 -2.88 11.81 -3.76
N ALA A 96 -1.70 11.47 -3.25
CA ALA A 96 -0.55 12.37 -3.29
C ALA A 96 0.26 12.35 -4.58
N ILE A 97 0.37 11.19 -5.27
CA ILE A 97 1.35 11.02 -6.36
C ILE A 97 0.76 10.63 -7.71
N ALA A 98 -0.54 10.31 -7.76
CA ALA A 98 -1.23 9.89 -8.96
C ALA A 98 -2.49 10.75 -9.19
N GLU A 99 -2.89 10.86 -10.45
CA GLU A 99 -4.06 11.63 -10.85
C GLU A 99 -5.18 10.72 -11.34
N GLN A 100 -6.43 11.20 -11.25
CA GLN A 100 -7.58 10.52 -11.83
C GLN A 100 -7.35 10.27 -13.34
N GLY A 101 -7.62 9.05 -13.80
CA GLY A 101 -7.38 8.64 -15.17
C GLY A 101 -5.96 8.13 -15.47
N GLU A 102 -5.01 8.23 -14.53
CA GLU A 102 -3.75 7.50 -14.62
C GLU A 102 -3.95 6.01 -14.33
N LEU A 103 -3.08 5.17 -14.91
CA LEU A 103 -3.14 3.72 -14.69
C LEU A 103 -2.45 3.34 -13.38
N VAL A 104 -3.21 2.81 -12.42
CA VAL A 104 -2.67 2.12 -11.24
C VAL A 104 -2.48 0.65 -11.57
N LEU A 105 -1.22 0.23 -11.71
CA LEU A 105 -0.86 -1.16 -11.98
C LEU A 105 -0.31 -1.83 -10.71
N ALA A 106 -0.96 -2.91 -10.27
CA ALA A 106 -0.54 -3.69 -9.11
C ALA A 106 -0.10 -5.10 -9.53
N PRO A 107 1.21 -5.35 -9.74
CA PRO A 107 1.73 -6.70 -9.87
C PRO A 107 1.72 -7.41 -8.51
N CYS A 108 1.45 -8.72 -8.50
CA CYS A 108 1.26 -9.50 -7.28
C CYS A 108 0.19 -8.85 -6.37
N ALA A 109 -0.97 -8.56 -6.97
CA ALA A 109 -2.03 -7.77 -6.36
C ALA A 109 -2.56 -8.37 -5.04
N GLY A 110 -2.52 -9.70 -4.88
CA GLY A 110 -3.14 -10.41 -3.76
C GLY A 110 -4.62 -10.03 -3.63
N SER A 111 -5.02 -9.58 -2.43
CA SER A 111 -6.38 -9.06 -2.18
C SER A 111 -6.63 -7.63 -2.67
N GLY A 112 -5.74 -7.08 -3.51
CA GLY A 112 -5.93 -5.85 -4.27
C GLY A 112 -6.02 -4.54 -3.47
N PRO A 113 -5.20 -4.28 -2.43
CA PRO A 113 -5.28 -3.04 -1.65
C PRO A 113 -5.08 -1.77 -2.48
N ALA A 114 -4.18 -1.79 -3.46
CA ALA A 114 -3.95 -0.65 -4.36
C ALA A 114 -5.14 -0.39 -5.30
N LEU A 115 -5.81 -1.44 -5.76
CA LEU A 115 -6.98 -1.35 -6.63
C LEU A 115 -8.16 -0.76 -5.86
N ILE A 116 -8.43 -1.30 -4.66
CA ILE A 116 -9.48 -0.82 -3.76
C ILE A 116 -9.22 0.63 -3.35
N ALA A 117 -7.95 1.02 -3.16
CA ALA A 117 -7.59 2.40 -2.88
C ALA A 117 -7.92 3.33 -4.06
N ALA A 118 -7.54 2.96 -5.29
CA ALA A 118 -7.85 3.73 -6.49
C ALA A 118 -9.36 3.89 -6.70
N GLU A 119 -10.13 2.81 -6.56
CA GLU A 119 -11.59 2.84 -6.67
C GLU A 119 -12.25 3.69 -5.58
N ALA A 120 -11.71 3.67 -4.35
CA ALA A 120 -12.22 4.51 -3.28
C ALA A 120 -11.99 6.02 -3.53
N LEU A 121 -10.91 6.37 -4.25
CA LEU A 121 -10.57 7.76 -4.56
C LEU A 121 -11.30 8.26 -5.80
N TRP A 122 -11.40 7.43 -6.84
CA TRP A 122 -11.82 7.88 -8.18
C TRP A 122 -13.09 7.18 -8.70
N GLY A 123 -13.69 6.27 -7.94
CA GLY A 123 -14.93 5.61 -8.31
C GLY A 123 -14.85 4.87 -9.65
N GLU A 124 -15.84 5.10 -10.52
CA GLU A 124 -15.93 4.49 -11.85
C GLU A 124 -14.82 4.95 -12.81
N ASP A 125 -14.20 6.11 -12.53
CA ASP A 125 -13.10 6.64 -13.33
C ASP A 125 -11.74 6.06 -12.93
N ALA A 126 -11.70 5.19 -11.91
CA ALA A 126 -10.48 4.52 -11.49
C ALA A 126 -9.96 3.59 -12.60
N ARG A 127 -8.80 3.92 -13.17
CA ARG A 127 -8.09 3.04 -14.11
C ARG A 127 -7.09 2.19 -13.34
N ALA A 128 -7.55 1.06 -12.81
CA ALA A 128 -6.73 0.16 -12.00
C ALA A 128 -6.67 -1.26 -12.58
N VAL A 129 -5.48 -1.86 -12.63
CA VAL A 129 -5.25 -3.22 -13.13
C VAL A 129 -4.41 -4.02 -12.13
N GLY A 130 -4.95 -5.16 -11.70
CA GLY A 130 -4.25 -6.14 -10.88
C GLY A 130 -3.77 -7.34 -11.69
N ILE A 131 -2.57 -7.82 -11.40
CA ILE A 131 -2.03 -9.06 -11.97
C ILE A 131 -1.56 -9.93 -10.81
N ASP A 132 -1.95 -11.20 -10.81
CA ASP A 132 -1.49 -12.16 -9.80
C ASP A 132 -1.30 -13.56 -10.41
N THR A 133 -0.48 -14.37 -9.75
CA THR A 133 -0.25 -15.78 -10.11
C THR A 133 -1.11 -16.72 -9.26
N GLN A 134 -1.63 -16.26 -8.13
CA GLN A 134 -2.52 -17.04 -7.28
C GLN A 134 -3.92 -17.09 -7.91
N PRO A 135 -4.49 -18.30 -8.08
CA PRO A 135 -5.79 -18.47 -8.74
C PRO A 135 -6.95 -17.85 -7.95
N ASP A 136 -6.81 -17.70 -6.64
CA ASP A 136 -7.82 -17.16 -5.73
C ASP A 136 -7.69 -15.63 -5.49
N ALA A 137 -6.62 -14.98 -5.98
CA ALA A 137 -6.38 -13.55 -5.77
C ALA A 137 -7.55 -12.69 -6.28
N ARG A 138 -8.11 -13.04 -7.45
CA ARG A 138 -9.27 -12.33 -8.00
C ARG A 138 -10.48 -12.41 -7.07
N SER A 139 -10.85 -13.60 -6.62
CA SER A 139 -11.97 -13.77 -5.68
C SER A 139 -11.71 -13.08 -4.35
N ALA A 140 -10.49 -13.12 -3.84
CA ALA A 140 -10.10 -12.42 -2.61
C ALA A 140 -10.26 -10.90 -2.75
N TRP A 141 -9.83 -10.33 -3.88
CA TRP A 141 -10.05 -8.92 -4.18
C TRP A 141 -11.55 -8.59 -4.31
N GLU A 142 -12.35 -9.37 -5.05
CA GLU A 142 -13.79 -9.12 -5.22
C GLU A 142 -14.55 -9.11 -3.88
N GLN A 143 -14.25 -10.08 -3.00
CA GLN A 143 -14.83 -10.15 -1.66
C GLN A 143 -14.41 -8.95 -0.80
N ARG A 144 -13.11 -8.66 -0.76
CA ARG A 144 -12.56 -7.57 0.04
C ARG A 144 -13.04 -6.20 -0.45
N ARG A 145 -13.08 -5.99 -1.76
CA ARG A 145 -13.65 -4.80 -2.42
C ARG A 145 -15.10 -4.59 -2.01
N THR A 146 -15.92 -5.64 -2.06
CA THR A 146 -17.33 -5.57 -1.66
C THR A 146 -17.47 -5.19 -0.18
N HIS A 147 -16.67 -5.79 0.69
CA HIS A 147 -16.65 -5.49 2.12
C HIS A 147 -16.27 -4.03 2.40
N LEU A 148 -15.24 -3.51 1.71
CA LEU A 148 -14.67 -2.19 1.99
C LEU A 148 -15.34 -1.03 1.25
N LEU A 149 -15.92 -1.27 0.08
CA LEU A 149 -16.56 -0.24 -0.76
C LEU A 149 -18.09 -0.33 -0.79
N GLY A 150 -18.70 -1.39 -0.23
CA GLY A 150 -20.15 -1.48 -0.06
C GLY A 150 -20.69 -0.62 1.08
N ASP A 151 -21.99 -0.78 1.42
CA ASP A 151 -22.70 0.04 2.42
C ASP A 151 -22.12 0.00 3.86
N CYS A 152 -21.15 -0.88 4.13
CA CYS A 152 -20.40 -1.00 5.39
C CYS A 152 -19.13 -0.13 5.47
N ALA A 153 -18.84 0.73 4.48
CA ALA A 153 -17.58 1.48 4.31
C ALA A 153 -17.18 2.48 5.44
N ARG A 154 -17.87 2.53 6.59
CA ARG A 154 -17.67 3.56 7.63
C ARG A 154 -16.44 3.34 8.54
N ASP A 155 -15.75 2.19 8.46
CA ASP A 155 -14.83 1.75 9.51
C ASP A 155 -13.32 1.79 9.21
N GLN A 156 -12.89 2.31 8.06
CA GLN A 156 -11.46 2.56 7.78
C GLN A 156 -11.17 4.05 7.62
N GLN A 157 -11.39 4.81 8.70
CA GLN A 157 -10.86 6.16 8.83
C GLN A 157 -9.32 6.09 8.94
N TYR A 158 -8.65 6.80 8.02
CA TYR A 158 -7.29 7.28 8.25
C TYR A 158 -7.31 8.20 9.47
N LEU A 159 -6.51 7.90 10.49
CA LEU A 159 -6.52 8.62 11.78
C LEU A 159 -5.72 9.94 11.72
N GLY A 160 -5.24 10.33 10.52
CA GLY A 160 -4.36 11.47 10.32
C GLY A 160 -2.89 11.13 10.54
N THR A 161 -2.03 12.08 10.18
CA THR A 161 -0.62 12.15 10.56
C THR A 161 -0.55 12.74 11.97
N PHE A 162 -0.11 11.96 12.96
CA PHE A 162 0.23 12.52 14.26
C PHE A 162 1.56 13.26 14.10
N ALA A 163 1.52 14.58 14.17
CA ALA A 163 2.74 15.35 14.38
C ALA A 163 3.37 14.85 15.68
N GLU A 164 4.66 14.51 15.64
CA GLU A 164 5.43 14.40 16.86
C GLU A 164 5.42 15.80 17.49
N ASP A 165 4.67 15.99 18.57
CA ASP A 165 4.99 17.04 19.52
C ASP A 165 6.39 16.72 20.04
N ALA A 166 7.39 17.32 19.39
CA ALA A 166 8.77 17.24 19.81
C ALA A 166 8.91 17.93 21.18
N PRO A 167 9.66 17.35 22.13
CA PRO A 167 10.04 18.04 23.36
C PRO A 167 10.95 19.25 23.08
#